data_AF-A0A7Z0GN03-F1
#
_entry.id   AF-A0A7Z0GN03-F1
#
_cell.length_a   1.000
_cell.length_b   1.000
_cell.length_c   1.000
_cell.angle_alpha   90.00
_cell.angle_beta   90.00
_cell.angle_gamma   90.00
#
_symmetry.space_group_name_H-M   'P 1'
#
loop_
_entity.id
_entity.type
_entity.pdbx_description
1 polymer ?
#
loop_
_entity_poly.entity_id
_entity_poly.type
_entity_poly.pdbx_seq_one_letter_code
_entity_poly.pdbx_strand_id
1 'polypeptide(L)'
;MEDTPRETLPEDARDALVRAHRSYAEAPIRSAAQKERGAVLAELAVAGRAAGWPMRLLAEPCGVSAERLRQLASRHSGEVADAAAALFPPYERPAPARRRPAQHPHLSPAEAEELRDLAALATRRTGSHAADAPEALASERFTAIVREHHARGVIWAELSDATKPWSSWPLSETERQLEPVVRVSGLRQRVSRAAAARP
;
A
#
# COMPACT_ATOMS: atom_id res chain seq x y z
N MET A 1 24.74 -14.46 13.88
CA MET A 1 23.57 -13.57 13.90
C MET A 1 24.11 -12.18 13.65
N GLU A 2 24.07 -11.74 12.39
CA GLU A 2 24.45 -10.37 12.06
C GLU A 2 23.37 -9.44 12.62
N ASP A 3 23.79 -8.54 13.50
CA ASP A 3 22.97 -7.54 14.13
C ASP A 3 22.44 -6.63 13.01
N THR A 4 21.18 -6.84 12.62
CA THR A 4 20.55 -5.97 11.62
C THR A 4 20.48 -4.58 12.25
N PRO A 5 21.12 -3.55 11.66
CA PRO A 5 21.17 -2.23 12.27
C PRO A 5 19.74 -1.79 12.54
N ARG A 6 19.39 -1.69 13.83
CA ARG A 6 18.05 -1.31 14.26
C ARG A 6 17.81 0.11 13.74
N GLU A 7 16.59 0.36 13.25
CA GLU A 7 16.08 1.70 12.89
C GLU A 7 15.96 2.58 14.14
N THR A 8 17.05 2.81 14.86
CA THR A 8 17.05 3.51 16.14
C THR A 8 17.48 4.94 15.94
N LEU A 9 16.66 5.85 16.48
CA LEU A 9 17.03 7.26 16.61
C LEU A 9 18.32 7.39 17.42
N PRO A 10 19.17 8.40 17.12
CA PRO A 10 20.26 8.78 18.00
C PRO A 10 19.72 9.03 19.41
N GLU A 11 20.50 8.65 20.42
CA GLU A 11 20.10 8.76 21.83
C GLU A 11 19.75 10.19 22.21
N ASP A 12 20.55 11.18 21.79
CA ASP A 12 20.31 12.59 22.07
C ASP A 12 19.00 13.10 21.46
N ALA A 13 18.70 12.69 20.22
CA ALA A 13 17.44 13.04 19.54
C ALA A 13 16.23 12.40 20.25
N ARG A 14 16.36 11.12 20.62
CA ARG A 14 15.33 10.39 21.36
C ARG A 14 15.04 11.09 22.69
N ASP A 15 16.07 11.41 23.46
CA ASP A 15 15.94 12.01 24.78
C ASP A 15 15.39 13.44 24.69
N ALA A 16 15.79 14.21 23.67
CA ALA A 16 15.22 15.52 23.39
C ALA A 16 13.72 15.45 23.08
N LEU A 17 13.30 14.51 22.24
CA LEU A 17 11.88 14.27 21.91
C LEU A 17 11.08 13.87 23.16
N VAL A 18 11.59 12.93 23.96
CA VAL A 18 10.94 12.49 25.21
C VAL A 18 10.79 13.65 26.19
N ARG A 19 11.84 14.45 26.40
CA ARG A 19 11.80 15.61 27.30
C ARG A 19 10.82 16.66 26.81
N ALA A 20 10.85 16.99 25.52
CA ALA A 20 9.93 17.97 24.92
C ALA A 20 8.47 17.50 25.01
N HIS A 21 8.20 16.23 24.72
CA HIS A 21 6.86 15.66 24.83
C HIS A 21 6.35 15.63 26.26
N ARG A 22 7.18 15.21 27.23
CA ARG A 22 6.82 15.24 28.65
C ARG A 22 6.47 16.66 29.10
N SER A 23 7.32 17.63 28.77
CA SER A 23 7.08 19.04 29.09
C SER A 23 5.75 19.53 28.51
N TYR A 24 5.46 19.21 27.25
CA TYR A 24 4.19 19.52 26.59
C TYR A 24 2.98 18.85 27.28
N ALA A 25 3.09 17.57 27.65
CA ALA A 25 2.03 16.80 28.26
C ALA A 25 1.71 17.25 29.70
N GLU A 26 2.72 17.68 30.45
CA GLU A 26 2.58 18.19 31.82
C GLU A 26 2.04 19.63 31.89
N ALA A 27 2.05 20.36 30.77
CA ALA A 27 1.56 21.74 30.74
C ALA A 27 0.03 21.82 30.83
N PRO A 28 -0.54 22.83 31.52
CA PRO A 28 -1.98 23.01 31.60
C PRO A 28 -2.63 23.11 30.21
N ILE A 29 -3.72 22.38 30.02
CA ILE A 29 -4.40 22.28 28.72
C ILE A 29 -4.88 23.67 28.24
N ARG A 30 -4.65 23.98 26.96
CA ARG A 30 -5.00 25.26 26.31
C ARG A 30 -4.31 26.49 26.92
N SER A 31 -3.20 26.32 27.64
CA SER A 31 -2.40 27.42 28.16
C SER A 31 -1.36 27.93 27.15
N ALA A 32 -0.87 29.16 27.37
CA ALA A 32 0.28 29.70 26.66
C ALA A 32 1.52 28.79 26.82
N ALA A 33 1.77 28.30 28.04
CA ALA A 33 2.86 27.37 28.34
C ALA A 33 2.76 26.07 27.52
N GLN A 34 1.56 25.52 27.34
CA GLN A 34 1.38 24.33 26.49
C GLN A 34 1.67 24.63 25.02
N LYS A 35 1.31 25.82 24.53
CA LYS A 35 1.63 26.25 23.16
C LYS A 35 3.15 26.38 22.95
N GLU A 36 3.85 27.03 23.87
CA GLU A 36 5.31 27.19 23.82
C GLU A 36 6.04 25.85 23.84
N ARG A 37 5.70 24.97 24.80
CA ARG A 37 6.32 23.64 24.89
C ARG A 37 5.95 22.75 23.71
N GLY A 38 4.74 22.89 23.17
CA GLY A 38 4.31 22.25 21.94
C GLY A 38 5.10 22.71 20.71
N ALA A 39 5.54 23.97 20.68
CA ALA A 39 6.38 24.51 19.60
C ALA A 39 7.78 23.86 19.59
N VAL A 40 8.37 23.62 20.77
CA VAL A 40 9.66 22.90 20.89
C VAL A 40 9.55 21.46 20.36
N LEU A 41 8.50 20.74 20.75
CA LEU A 41 8.25 19.38 20.22
C LEU A 41 8.01 19.40 18.70
N ALA A 42 7.29 20.40 18.21
CA ALA A 42 7.03 20.55 16.79
C ALA A 42 8.32 20.85 16.00
N GLU A 43 9.19 21.70 16.52
CA GLU A 43 10.50 22.03 15.93
C GLU A 43 11.38 20.77 15.81
N LEU A 44 11.50 19.97 16.87
CA LEU A 44 12.25 18.71 16.83
C LEU A 44 11.69 17.73 15.80
N ALA A 45 10.36 17.64 15.69
CA ALA A 45 9.72 16.79 14.68
C ALA A 45 9.99 17.27 13.25
N VAL A 46 10.00 18.59 13.02
CA VAL A 46 10.34 19.19 11.72
C VAL A 46 11.82 18.97 11.40
N ALA A 47 12.72 19.17 12.37
CA ALA A 47 14.16 18.92 12.23
C ALA A 47 14.45 17.46 11.81
N GLY A 48 13.89 16.50 12.55
CA GLY A 48 14.02 15.08 12.22
C GLY A 48 13.43 14.76 10.84
N ARG A 49 12.32 15.40 10.46
CA ARG A 49 11.73 15.19 9.14
C ARG A 49 12.61 15.72 8.01
N ALA A 50 13.22 16.89 8.20
CA ALA A 50 14.13 17.51 7.25
C ALA A 50 15.38 16.62 7.03
N ALA A 51 15.86 15.97 8.09
CA ALA A 51 16.93 14.97 8.02
C ALA A 51 16.49 13.61 7.40
N GLY A 52 15.23 13.48 6.97
CA GLY A 52 14.72 12.30 6.27
C GLY A 52 14.11 11.22 7.17
N TRP A 53 14.04 11.43 8.49
CA TRP A 53 13.52 10.43 9.41
C TRP A 53 12.02 10.17 9.18
N PRO A 54 11.58 8.90 9.26
CA PRO A 54 10.16 8.56 9.26
C PRO A 54 9.45 9.11 10.50
N MET A 55 8.28 9.73 10.31
CA MET A 55 7.43 10.21 11.41
C MET A 55 7.06 9.12 12.42
N ARG A 56 7.00 7.86 11.99
CA ARG A 56 6.77 6.72 12.88
C ARG A 56 7.87 6.61 13.93
N LEU A 57 9.14 6.68 13.51
CA LEU A 57 10.29 6.56 14.41
C LEU A 57 10.40 7.77 15.33
N LEU A 58 10.10 8.98 14.84
CA LEU A 58 10.08 10.20 15.65
C LEU A 58 8.97 10.20 16.72
N ALA A 59 7.83 9.56 16.45
CA ALA A 59 6.68 9.53 17.35
C ALA A 59 6.74 8.40 18.39
N GLU A 60 7.40 7.30 18.06
CA GLU A 60 7.58 6.13 18.93
C GLU A 60 8.10 6.46 20.33
N PRO A 61 9.20 7.22 20.53
CA PRO A 61 9.70 7.52 21.87
C PRO A 61 8.76 8.42 22.69
N CYS A 62 7.90 9.18 22.03
CA CYS A 62 6.90 10.02 22.67
C CYS A 62 5.64 9.24 23.07
N GLY A 63 5.48 7.98 22.63
CA GLY A 63 4.28 7.18 22.89
C GLY A 63 3.02 7.71 22.17
N VAL A 64 3.18 8.42 21.05
CA VAL A 64 2.07 8.99 20.26
C VAL A 64 2.06 8.42 18.84
N SER A 65 0.94 8.59 18.13
CA SER A 65 0.87 8.18 16.73
C SER A 65 1.68 9.12 15.82
N ALA A 66 2.20 8.57 14.71
CA ALA A 66 2.89 9.37 13.68
C ALA A 66 2.02 10.52 13.15
N GLU A 67 0.71 10.30 13.05
CA GLU A 67 -0.23 11.33 12.61
C GLU A 67 -0.40 12.43 13.67
N ARG A 68 -0.47 12.06 14.95
CA ARG A 68 -0.52 13.05 16.03
C ARG A 68 0.72 13.94 16.02
N LEU A 69 1.91 13.37 15.83
CA LEU A 69 3.14 14.14 15.75
C LEU A 69 3.15 15.05 14.51
N ARG A 70 2.65 14.59 13.35
CA ARG A 70 2.50 15.44 12.15
C ARG A 70 1.61 16.66 12.40
N GLN A 71 0.48 16.48 13.10
CA GLN A 71 -0.42 17.60 13.42
C GLN A 71 0.21 18.62 14.37
N LEU A 72 1.16 18.21 15.21
CA LEU A 72 1.93 19.13 16.04
C LEU A 72 2.99 19.84 15.19
N ALA A 73 3.74 19.09 14.38
CA ALA A 73 4.75 19.61 13.47
C ALA A 73 4.17 20.62 12.47
N SER A 74 2.97 20.39 11.93
CA SER A 74 2.33 21.28 10.96
C SER A 74 1.94 22.65 11.53
N ARG A 75 2.01 22.82 12.86
CA ARG A 75 1.77 24.10 13.54
C ARG A 75 3.04 24.92 13.71
N HIS A 76 4.21 24.34 13.44
CA HIS A 76 5.47 25.05 13.43
C HIS A 76 5.57 25.84 12.12
N SER A 77 5.76 27.16 12.24
CA SER A 77 5.89 28.09 11.12
C SER A 77 7.23 28.83 11.10
N GLY A 78 8.15 28.46 12.00
CA GLY A 78 9.46 29.07 12.12
C GLY A 78 10.52 28.35 11.30
N GLU A 79 11.72 28.91 11.29
CA GLU A 79 12.92 28.20 10.86
C GLU A 79 13.34 27.23 11.97
N VAL A 80 13.89 26.08 11.56
CA VAL A 80 14.44 25.09 12.49
C VAL A 80 15.79 25.60 12.99
N ALA A 81 15.98 25.70 14.30
CA ALA A 81 17.27 26.10 14.86
C ALA A 81 18.35 25.05 14.57
N ASP A 82 19.59 25.50 14.32
CA ASP A 82 20.75 24.63 14.06
C ASP A 82 20.98 23.60 15.17
N ALA A 83 20.73 23.99 16.42
CA ALA A 83 20.84 23.10 17.57
C ALA A 83 19.84 21.92 17.50
N ALA A 84 18.62 22.17 17.00
CA ALA A 84 17.63 21.11 16.79
C ALA A 84 17.99 20.24 15.59
N ALA A 85 18.48 20.84 14.50
CA ALA A 85 18.92 20.12 13.31
C ALA A 85 20.12 19.19 13.59
N ALA A 86 21.08 19.63 14.40
CA ALA A 86 22.27 18.87 14.76
C ALA A 86 21.97 17.55 15.50
N LEU A 87 20.81 17.43 16.15
CA LEU A 87 20.39 16.19 16.82
C LEU A 87 20.04 15.07 15.83
N PHE A 88 19.67 15.42 14.59
CA PHE A 88 19.17 14.48 13.60
C PHE A 88 20.16 14.38 12.42
N PRO A 89 21.11 13.42 12.45
CA PRO A 89 21.93 13.13 11.28
C PRO A 89 21.03 12.60 10.14
N PRO A 90 21.51 12.66 8.88
CA PRO A 90 20.76 12.14 7.73
C PRO A 90 20.31 10.69 7.94
N TYR A 91 19.03 10.42 7.69
CA TYR A 91 18.46 9.09 7.84
C TYR A 91 18.81 8.19 6.66
N GLU A 92 19.54 7.13 6.92
CA GLU A 92 19.77 6.05 5.95
C GLU A 92 18.68 4.99 6.08
N ARG A 93 17.81 4.90 5.06
CA ARG A 93 16.77 3.88 5.04
C ARG A 93 17.41 2.50 4.87
N PRO A 94 17.18 1.53 5.77
CA PRO A 94 17.68 0.18 5.57
C PRO A 94 17.03 -0.43 4.33
N ALA A 95 17.81 -1.22 3.59
CA ALA A 95 17.30 -1.93 2.43
C ALA A 95 16.15 -2.87 2.87
N PRO A 96 15.00 -2.86 2.16
CA PRO A 96 13.92 -3.79 2.50
C PRO A 96 14.45 -5.21 2.40
N ALA A 97 14.20 -6.02 3.43
CA ALA A 97 14.53 -7.43 3.39
C ALA A 97 13.93 -8.07 2.14
N ARG A 98 14.75 -8.77 1.35
CA ARG A 98 14.27 -9.49 0.17
C ARG A 98 13.22 -10.50 0.63
N ARG A 99 11.97 -10.30 0.22
CA ARG A 99 10.90 -11.26 0.49
C ARG A 99 11.24 -12.56 -0.24
N ARG A 100 11.26 -13.68 0.48
CA ARG A 100 11.30 -14.99 -0.18
C ARG A 100 10.03 -15.15 -1.02
N PRO A 101 10.12 -15.69 -2.24
CA PRO A 101 8.92 -16.01 -3.02
C PRO A 101 8.08 -16.98 -2.19
N ALA A 102 6.84 -16.58 -1.90
CA ALA A 102 5.90 -17.45 -1.22
C ALA A 102 5.49 -18.58 -2.18
N GLN A 103 5.84 -19.81 -1.82
CA GLN A 103 5.28 -20.99 -2.49
C GLN A 103 3.81 -21.06 -2.11
N HIS A 104 2.93 -20.96 -3.10
CA HIS A 104 1.50 -21.11 -2.92
C HIS A 104 1.00 -22.27 -3.77
N PRO A 105 -0.07 -22.96 -3.36
CA PRO A 105 -0.71 -23.96 -4.21
C PRO A 105 -1.26 -23.33 -5.49
N HIS A 106 -1.15 -24.06 -6.60
CA HIS A 106 -1.65 -23.67 -7.90
C HIS A 106 -2.90 -24.49 -8.25
N LEU A 107 -3.68 -24.00 -9.21
CA LEU A 107 -4.70 -24.78 -9.90
C LEU A 107 -4.02 -25.80 -10.81
N SER A 108 -4.50 -27.03 -10.76
CA SER A 108 -4.20 -27.99 -11.82
C SER A 108 -4.88 -27.57 -13.13
N PRO A 109 -4.40 -28.04 -14.30
CA PRO A 109 -5.04 -27.77 -15.58
C PRO A 109 -6.53 -28.16 -15.61
N ALA A 110 -6.89 -29.26 -14.94
CA ALA A 110 -8.26 -29.74 -14.85
C ALA A 110 -9.15 -28.83 -13.99
N GLU A 111 -8.65 -28.37 -12.83
CA GLU A 111 -9.37 -27.40 -11.98
C GLU A 111 -9.58 -26.06 -12.70
N ALA A 112 -8.57 -25.60 -13.46
CA ALA A 112 -8.68 -24.40 -14.26
C ALA A 112 -9.67 -24.56 -15.44
N GLU A 113 -9.84 -25.76 -15.98
CA GLU A 113 -10.85 -26.07 -17.00
C GLU A 113 -12.26 -26.11 -16.40
N GLU A 114 -12.45 -26.79 -15.27
CA GLU A 114 -13.74 -26.83 -14.57
C GLU A 114 -14.21 -25.42 -14.17
N LEU A 115 -13.31 -24.59 -13.64
CA LEU A 115 -13.60 -23.18 -13.32
C LEU A 115 -14.00 -22.36 -14.55
N ARG A 116 -13.38 -22.61 -15.71
CA ARG A 116 -13.71 -21.94 -16.97
C ARG A 116 -15.11 -22.32 -17.45
N ASP A 117 -15.43 -23.60 -17.45
CA ASP A 117 -16.72 -24.10 -17.90
C ASP A 117 -17.87 -23.58 -17.02
N LEU A 118 -17.65 -23.61 -15.70
CA LEU A 118 -18.61 -23.06 -14.74
C LEU A 118 -18.79 -21.55 -14.87
N ALA A 119 -17.70 -20.79 -15.09
CA ALA A 119 -17.79 -19.35 -15.35
C ALA A 119 -18.56 -19.04 -16.64
N ALA A 120 -18.33 -19.82 -17.70
CA ALA A 120 -19.00 -19.66 -18.98
C ALA A 120 -20.51 -19.97 -18.90
N LEU A 121 -20.90 -20.95 -18.07
CA LEU A 121 -22.31 -21.26 -17.81
C LEU A 121 -22.95 -20.23 -16.88
N ALA A 122 -22.24 -19.80 -15.83
CA ALA A 122 -22.74 -18.82 -14.86
C ALA A 122 -22.95 -17.42 -15.49
N THR A 123 -22.15 -17.03 -16.48
CA THR A 123 -22.35 -15.75 -17.20
C THR A 123 -23.64 -15.71 -18.04
N ARG A 124 -24.21 -16.87 -18.38
CA ARG A 124 -25.51 -16.97 -19.08
C ARG A 124 -26.72 -16.81 -18.16
N ARG A 125 -26.49 -16.68 -16.84
CA ARG A 125 -27.53 -16.40 -15.84
C ARG A 125 -27.97 -14.93 -15.92
N THR A 126 -28.63 -14.56 -17.01
CA THR A 126 -29.25 -13.24 -17.17
C THR A 126 -30.75 -13.34 -16.94
N GLY A 127 -31.23 -12.80 -15.81
CA GLY A 127 -32.65 -12.78 -15.45
C GLY A 127 -33.02 -13.71 -14.30
N SER A 128 -34.33 -13.86 -14.05
CA SER A 128 -34.87 -14.75 -13.03
C SER A 128 -34.93 -16.18 -13.57
N HIS A 129 -33.94 -17.01 -13.22
CA HIS A 129 -33.95 -18.44 -13.50
C HIS A 129 -34.59 -19.21 -12.34
N ALA A 130 -35.24 -20.34 -12.64
CA ALA A 130 -35.65 -21.29 -11.62
C ALA A 130 -34.42 -21.83 -10.87
N ALA A 131 -34.58 -22.21 -9.61
CA ALA A 131 -33.47 -22.66 -8.76
C ALA A 131 -32.81 -23.96 -9.26
N ASP A 132 -33.55 -24.78 -10.01
CA ASP A 132 -33.12 -26.03 -10.63
C ASP A 132 -32.56 -25.85 -12.05
N ALA A 133 -32.55 -24.62 -12.58
CA ALA A 133 -31.97 -24.35 -13.88
C ALA A 133 -30.45 -24.63 -13.88
N PRO A 134 -29.90 -25.19 -14.98
CA PRO A 134 -28.49 -25.55 -15.05
C PRO A 134 -27.56 -24.36 -14.79
N GLU A 135 -27.97 -23.14 -15.12
CA GLU A 135 -27.22 -21.90 -14.85
C GLU A 135 -27.18 -21.55 -13.36
N ALA A 136 -28.27 -21.83 -12.62
CA ALA A 136 -28.33 -21.60 -11.18
C ALA A 136 -27.40 -22.58 -10.43
N LEU A 137 -27.47 -23.86 -10.79
CA LEU A 137 -26.59 -24.91 -10.24
C LEU A 137 -25.12 -24.65 -10.58
N ALA A 138 -24.82 -24.21 -11.80
CA ALA A 138 -23.45 -23.85 -12.21
C ALA A 138 -22.92 -22.65 -11.42
N SER A 139 -23.74 -21.64 -11.13
CA SER A 139 -23.37 -20.47 -10.33
C SER A 139 -23.07 -20.82 -8.86
N GLU A 140 -23.84 -21.74 -8.27
CA GLU A 140 -23.59 -22.25 -6.92
C GLU A 140 -22.29 -23.05 -6.86
N ARG A 141 -22.10 -23.97 -7.82
CA ARG A 141 -20.88 -24.78 -7.93
C ARG A 141 -19.64 -23.92 -8.18
N PHE A 142 -19.74 -22.91 -9.05
CA PHE A 142 -18.68 -21.92 -9.27
C PHE A 142 -18.26 -21.24 -7.96
N THR A 143 -19.24 -20.76 -7.19
CA THR A 143 -18.98 -20.09 -5.91
C THR A 143 -18.34 -21.03 -4.89
N ALA A 144 -18.76 -22.30 -4.86
CA ALA A 144 -18.18 -23.31 -3.97
C ALA A 144 -16.70 -23.58 -4.30
N ILE A 145 -16.38 -23.80 -5.57
CA ILE A 145 -15.01 -24.12 -6.03
C ILE A 145 -14.07 -22.93 -5.81
N VAL A 146 -14.51 -21.70 -6.09
CA VAL A 146 -13.69 -20.50 -5.81
C VAL A 146 -13.37 -20.38 -4.31
N ARG A 147 -14.34 -20.64 -3.43
CA ARG A 147 -14.12 -20.61 -1.97
C ARG A 147 -13.17 -21.70 -1.52
N GLU A 148 -13.32 -22.91 -2.04
CA GLU A 148 -12.47 -24.05 -1.72
C GLU A 148 -11.01 -23.78 -2.11
N HIS A 149 -10.75 -23.35 -3.34
CA HIS A 149 -9.39 -23.06 -3.79
C HIS A 149 -8.77 -21.85 -3.08
N HIS A 150 -9.57 -20.82 -2.76
CA HIS A 150 -9.11 -19.72 -1.94
C HIS A 150 -8.72 -20.18 -0.52
N ALA A 151 -9.51 -21.08 0.09
CA ALA A 151 -9.18 -21.67 1.39
C ALA A 151 -7.89 -22.51 1.33
N ARG A 152 -7.59 -23.14 0.19
CA ARG A 152 -6.33 -23.86 -0.08
C ARG A 152 -5.12 -22.92 -0.25
N GLY A 153 -5.34 -21.61 -0.39
CA GLY A 153 -4.27 -20.63 -0.58
C GLY A 153 -3.89 -20.39 -2.04
N VAL A 154 -4.73 -20.81 -2.99
CA VAL A 154 -4.60 -20.39 -4.40
C VAL A 154 -4.84 -18.88 -4.47
N ILE A 155 -3.95 -18.17 -5.16
CA ILE A 155 -4.02 -16.71 -5.23
C ILE A 155 -5.19 -16.25 -6.10
N TRP A 156 -5.79 -15.12 -5.73
CA TRP A 156 -6.88 -14.51 -6.50
C TRP A 156 -6.54 -14.21 -7.95
N ALA A 157 -5.27 -13.93 -8.26
CA ALA A 157 -4.84 -13.69 -9.63
C ALA A 157 -5.04 -14.93 -10.51
N GLU A 158 -4.72 -16.11 -10.00
CA GLU A 158 -4.83 -17.38 -10.72
C GLU A 158 -6.30 -17.81 -10.89
N LEU A 159 -7.11 -17.66 -9.85
CA LEU A 159 -8.57 -17.84 -9.93
C LEU A 159 -9.19 -16.88 -10.96
N SER A 160 -8.80 -15.60 -10.92
CA SER A 160 -9.29 -14.62 -11.87
C SER A 160 -8.84 -14.91 -13.30
N ASP A 161 -7.62 -15.42 -13.50
CA ASP A 161 -7.10 -15.76 -14.82
C ASP A 161 -7.85 -16.96 -15.40
N ALA A 162 -8.15 -17.97 -14.58
CA ALA A 162 -8.98 -19.09 -14.98
C ALA A 162 -10.41 -18.64 -15.36
N THR A 163 -11.01 -17.69 -14.65
CA THR A 163 -12.42 -17.33 -14.85
C THR A 163 -12.66 -16.12 -15.75
N LYS A 164 -11.61 -15.56 -16.37
CA LYS A 164 -11.76 -14.43 -17.31
C LYS A 164 -12.64 -14.87 -18.47
N PRO A 165 -13.73 -14.15 -18.80
CA PRO A 165 -14.44 -14.39 -20.04
C PRO A 165 -13.44 -14.23 -21.17
N TRP A 166 -13.31 -15.27 -22.00
CA TRP A 166 -12.39 -15.36 -23.12
C TRP A 166 -12.80 -14.43 -24.28
N SER A 167 -13.26 -13.21 -24.00
CA SER A 167 -13.67 -12.24 -25.00
C SER A 167 -12.51 -11.41 -25.58
N SER A 168 -11.25 -11.71 -25.24
CA SER A 168 -10.09 -11.12 -25.91
C SER A 168 -8.80 -11.95 -25.76
N TRP A 169 -8.76 -13.19 -26.25
CA TRP A 169 -7.52 -13.88 -26.65
C TRP A 169 -7.84 -15.07 -27.58
N PRO A 170 -7.01 -15.47 -28.57
CA PRO A 170 -5.84 -14.77 -29.03
C PRO A 170 -6.20 -13.39 -29.58
N LEU A 171 -5.34 -12.40 -29.34
CA LEU A 171 -5.35 -11.16 -30.09
C LEU A 171 -5.33 -11.50 -31.59
N SER A 172 -6.14 -10.81 -32.37
CA SER A 172 -6.00 -10.80 -33.83
C SER A 172 -4.58 -10.37 -34.21
N GLU A 173 -4.09 -10.75 -35.40
CA GLU A 173 -2.74 -10.36 -35.87
C GLU A 173 -2.52 -8.84 -35.83
N THR A 174 -3.59 -8.07 -36.06
CA THR A 174 -3.63 -6.61 -35.95
C THR A 174 -3.38 -6.11 -34.53
N GLU A 175 -3.85 -6.84 -33.52
CA GLU A 175 -3.72 -6.47 -32.11
C GLU A 175 -2.37 -6.92 -31.50
N ARG A 176 -1.71 -7.92 -32.09
CA ARG A 176 -0.33 -8.32 -31.70
C ARG A 176 0.72 -7.26 -32.03
N GLN A 177 0.42 -6.37 -32.97
CA GLN A 177 1.30 -5.26 -33.36
C GLN A 177 1.15 -4.03 -32.46
N LEU A 178 0.16 -4.01 -31.56
CA LEU A 178 -0.01 -2.93 -30.59
C LEU A 178 0.94 -3.18 -29.42
N GLU A 179 1.87 -2.24 -29.17
CA GLU A 179 2.75 -2.34 -28.01
C GLU A 179 1.93 -2.43 -26.71
N PRO A 180 2.31 -3.35 -25.79
CA PRO A 180 1.58 -3.51 -24.55
C PRO A 180 1.66 -2.22 -23.74
N VAL A 181 0.52 -1.55 -23.55
CA VAL A 181 0.41 -0.41 -22.66
C VAL A 181 0.62 -0.90 -21.22
N VAL A 182 1.85 -0.81 -20.74
CA VAL A 182 2.19 -1.07 -19.33
C VAL A 182 1.39 -0.11 -18.46
N ARG A 183 0.55 -0.66 -17.59
CA ARG A 183 -0.24 0.11 -16.61
C ARG A 183 0.69 0.84 -15.65
N VAL A 184 0.81 2.14 -15.81
CA VAL A 184 1.21 3.06 -14.72
C VAL A 184 -0.07 3.72 -14.21
N SER A 185 -0.38 3.46 -12.94
CA SER A 185 -1.38 4.14 -12.08
C SER A 185 -2.53 4.92 -12.75
N GLY A 186 -3.74 4.35 -12.66
CA GLY A 186 -4.91 5.10 -12.18
C GLY A 186 -5.58 6.18 -13.05
N LEU A 187 -5.15 6.46 -14.28
CA LEU A 187 -5.83 7.46 -15.12
C LEU A 187 -6.02 6.97 -16.56
N ARG A 188 -7.29 6.79 -16.99
CA ARG A 188 -7.62 6.55 -18.40
C ARG A 188 -7.54 7.87 -19.16
N GLN A 189 -6.42 8.14 -19.82
CA GLN A 189 -6.39 9.13 -20.91
C GLN A 189 -6.06 8.42 -22.21
N ARG A 190 -6.96 8.55 -23.19
CA ARG A 190 -6.71 8.16 -24.58
C ARG A 190 -5.86 9.27 -25.19
N VAL A 191 -4.58 9.00 -25.45
CA VAL A 191 -3.75 9.90 -26.25
C VAL A 191 -3.78 9.38 -27.69
N SER A 192 -4.56 10.05 -28.53
CA SER A 192 -4.46 9.89 -29.99
C SER A 192 -3.16 10.54 -30.42
N ARG A 193 -2.19 9.78 -30.94
CA ARG A 193 -1.04 10.41 -31.61
C ARG A 193 -1.48 10.82 -33.02
N ALA A 194 -1.36 12.12 -33.29
CA ALA A 194 -1.53 12.69 -34.62
C ALA A 194 -0.68 11.92 -35.64
N ALA A 195 -1.29 11.61 -36.79
CA ALA A 195 -0.60 11.05 -37.94
C ALA A 195 0.54 12.01 -38.33
N ALA A 196 1.78 11.58 -38.10
CA ALA A 196 2.92 12.21 -38.73
C ALA A 196 2.90 11.79 -40.21
N ALA A 197 2.46 12.71 -41.07
CA ALA A 197 2.75 12.66 -42.48
C ALA A 197 4.27 12.46 -42.66
N ARG A 198 4.65 11.43 -43.40
CA ARG A 198 6.00 11.30 -43.93
C ARG A 198 6.04 11.90 -45.35
N PRO A 199 7.17 12.51 -45.72
CA PRO A 199 7.35 13.20 -47.00
C PRO A 199 7.28 12.25 -48.20
#